data_AF-A0A841CRN9-F1
#
_entry.id   AF-A0A841CRN9-F1
#
_cell.length_a   1.000
_cell.length_b   1.000
_cell.length_c   1.000
_cell.angle_alpha   90.00
_cell.angle_beta   90.00
_cell.angle_gamma   90.00
#
_symmetry.space_group_name_H-M   'P 1'
#
loop_
_entity.id
_entity.type
_entity.pdbx_description
1 polymer ?
#
loop_
_entity_poly.entity_id
_entity_poly.type
_entity_poly.pdbx_seq_one_letter_code
_entity_poly.pdbx_strand_id
1 'polypeptide(L)'
;MRALVSAACSVLSAGLLAGCASAEVVENRPRGAASTVVQTVVVDDVPVLRPEGFGAVRLGMTTAELQRTGEVGEVADMPEASCVMHELKRAKGWVGVDAGVAVEIWLEGGARTADGLRFGDSRERMRAVYPQVVMDQHGFTLAAGSDVRYFFYFVSAGDTLTGMGINRPTTGCR
;
A
#
# COMPACT_ATOMS: atom_id res chain seq x y z
N MET A 1 21.94 -14.79 42.89
CA MET A 1 23.32 -14.26 42.89
C MET A 1 23.31 -12.94 42.13
N ARG A 2 23.69 -11.85 42.79
CA ARG A 2 23.77 -10.49 42.24
C ARG A 2 25.14 -10.27 41.63
N ALA A 3 25.23 -9.51 40.54
CA ALA A 3 26.42 -8.70 40.24
C ALA A 3 25.98 -7.41 39.53
N LEU A 4 25.95 -6.34 40.32
CA LEU A 4 26.01 -4.94 39.87
C LEU A 4 27.48 -4.60 39.62
N VAL A 5 27.79 -3.82 38.59
CA VAL A 5 29.07 -3.11 38.48
C VAL A 5 28.78 -1.63 38.20
N SER A 6 29.24 -0.79 39.13
CA SER A 6 29.23 0.67 39.17
C SER A 6 30.67 1.18 39.11
N ALA A 7 30.91 2.35 38.50
CA ALA A 7 31.87 3.42 38.87
C ALA A 7 32.14 4.29 37.62
N ALA A 8 31.80 5.59 37.57
CA ALA A 8 32.49 6.77 38.15
C ALA A 8 33.86 7.04 37.46
N CYS A 9 34.38 8.24 37.20
CA CYS A 9 34.19 9.57 37.78
C CYS A 9 34.83 10.64 36.85
N SER A 10 34.26 11.84 36.92
CA SER A 10 34.66 13.22 36.59
C SER A 10 36.12 13.60 36.29
N VAL A 11 36.34 14.67 35.49
CA VAL A 11 37.09 15.90 35.92
C VAL A 11 36.65 17.14 35.11
N LEU A 12 36.39 18.26 35.80
CA LEU A 12 36.20 19.64 35.29
C LEU A 12 37.55 20.38 35.15
N SER A 13 37.66 21.32 34.22
CA SER A 13 38.62 22.43 34.32
C SER A 13 38.03 23.75 33.79
N ALA A 14 38.18 24.82 34.57
CA ALA A 14 37.75 26.18 34.29
C ALA A 14 38.94 27.16 34.41
N GLY A 15 38.85 28.30 33.69
CA GLY A 15 39.68 29.51 33.87
C GLY A 15 40.57 29.85 32.65
N LEU A 16 40.90 31.10 32.30
CA LEU A 16 40.53 32.48 32.71
C LEU A 16 41.26 33.46 31.74
N LEU A 17 40.64 34.62 31.46
CA LEU A 17 41.22 35.97 31.15
C LEU A 17 41.80 36.40 29.78
N ALA A 18 41.53 37.70 29.53
CA ALA A 18 42.16 38.69 28.63
C ALA A 18 41.91 38.54 27.12
N GLY A 19 41.64 39.55 26.30
CA GLY A 19 41.73 41.02 26.39
C GLY A 19 42.03 41.53 24.96
N CYS A 20 41.26 42.54 24.50
CA CYS A 20 41.44 43.46 23.36
C CYS A 20 42.20 43.01 22.08
N ALA A 21 41.52 43.06 20.93
CA ALA A 21 41.88 43.95 19.80
C ALA A 21 40.95 43.72 18.59
N SER A 22 40.47 44.82 18.02
CA SER A 22 39.69 44.86 16.79
C SER A 22 40.51 44.41 15.58
N ALA A 23 39.93 43.53 14.78
CA ALA A 23 40.27 43.40 13.37
C ALA A 23 38.96 43.15 12.61
N GLU A 24 38.43 44.19 11.96
CA GLU A 24 37.36 44.06 10.99
C GLU A 24 37.94 43.39 9.74
N VAL A 25 37.76 42.08 9.63
CA VAL A 25 37.99 41.37 8.38
C VAL A 25 36.76 41.59 7.50
N VAL A 26 36.91 42.43 6.49
CA VAL A 26 35.98 42.50 5.36
C VAL A 26 36.12 41.20 4.56
N GLU A 27 35.40 40.17 5.00
CA GLU A 27 35.25 38.92 4.26
C GLU A 27 34.33 39.19 3.05
N ASN A 28 34.96 39.45 1.91
CA ASN A 28 34.30 39.52 0.61
C ASN A 28 33.85 38.09 0.22
N ARG A 29 32.78 37.59 0.84
CA ARG A 29 32.22 36.27 0.53
C ARG A 29 31.57 36.32 -0.86
N PRO A 30 32.02 35.52 -1.84
CA PRO A 30 31.31 35.41 -3.09
C PRO A 30 29.88 34.95 -2.80
N ARG A 31 28.91 35.71 -3.29
CA ARG A 31 27.48 35.40 -3.23
C ARG A 31 27.28 34.07 -3.93
N GLY A 32 27.32 32.99 -3.15
CA GLY A 32 27.01 31.65 -3.61
C GLY A 32 25.63 31.71 -4.25
N ALA A 33 25.56 31.42 -5.55
CA ALA A 33 24.31 31.27 -6.26
C ALA A 33 23.47 30.26 -5.48
N ALA A 34 22.29 30.69 -5.02
CA ALA A 34 21.31 29.79 -4.45
C ALA A 34 20.90 28.81 -5.55
N SER A 35 21.46 27.60 -5.49
CA SER A 35 21.12 26.52 -6.40
C SER A 35 19.75 26.01 -5.98
N THR A 36 18.69 26.50 -6.63
CA THR A 36 17.33 26.00 -6.46
C THR A 36 17.30 24.53 -6.88
N VAL A 37 17.28 23.63 -5.91
CA VAL A 37 17.07 22.20 -6.14
C VAL A 37 15.62 22.04 -6.60
N VAL A 38 15.44 21.81 -7.91
CA VAL A 38 14.15 21.42 -8.47
C VAL A 38 13.92 19.97 -8.07
N GLN A 39 13.06 19.74 -7.08
CA GLN A 39 12.59 18.40 -6.74
C GLN A 39 11.52 17.98 -7.75
N THR A 40 11.85 17.03 -8.62
CA THR A 40 10.88 16.38 -9.48
C THR A 40 10.11 15.35 -8.68
N VAL A 41 8.85 15.62 -8.36
CA VAL A 41 7.94 14.63 -7.76
C VAL A 41 7.47 13.70 -8.88
N VAL A 42 7.89 12.44 -8.83
CA VAL A 42 7.33 11.39 -9.70
C VAL A 42 5.97 11.02 -9.13
N VAL A 43 4.90 11.35 -9.86
CA VAL A 43 3.55 10.87 -9.54
C VAL A 43 3.44 9.43 -10.05
N ASP A 44 3.18 8.50 -9.13
CA ASP A 44 2.88 7.10 -9.46
C ASP A 44 1.40 6.99 -9.82
N ASP A 45 1.10 6.95 -11.12
CA ASP A 45 -0.26 6.87 -11.65
C ASP A 45 -0.87 5.45 -11.55
N VAL A 46 -0.18 4.49 -10.90
CA VAL A 46 -0.71 3.13 -10.76
C VAL A 46 -1.89 3.11 -9.79
N PRO A 47 -3.08 2.63 -10.23
CA PRO A 47 -4.25 2.49 -9.37
C PRO A 47 -3.97 1.69 -8.09
N VAL A 48 -4.56 2.12 -6.98
CA VAL A 48 -4.33 1.54 -5.66
C VAL A 48 -5.55 0.77 -5.18
N LEU A 49 -5.38 -0.51 -4.88
CA LEU A 49 -6.33 -1.32 -4.13
C LEU A 49 -6.12 -1.07 -2.63
N ARG A 50 -7.21 -0.70 -1.94
CA ARG A 50 -7.25 -0.44 -0.50
C ARG A 50 -8.32 -1.32 0.16
N PRO A 51 -8.34 -1.47 1.49
CA PRO A 51 -9.40 -2.23 2.16
C PRO A 51 -10.79 -1.65 1.92
N GLU A 52 -10.89 -0.34 1.64
CA GLU A 52 -12.18 0.29 1.34
C GLU A 52 -12.66 0.01 -0.09
N GLY A 53 -11.75 -0.25 -1.03
CA GLY A 53 -12.09 -0.42 -2.45
C GLY A 53 -10.96 -0.11 -3.44
N PHE A 54 -11.36 0.13 -4.69
CA PHE A 54 -10.48 0.41 -5.81
C PHE A 54 -11.00 1.63 -6.58
N GLY A 55 -10.19 2.69 -6.73
CA GLY A 55 -10.64 3.92 -7.37
C GLY A 55 -11.82 4.56 -6.65
N ALA A 56 -12.96 4.69 -7.31
CA ALA A 56 -14.26 5.10 -6.76
C ALA A 56 -15.17 3.90 -6.40
N VAL A 57 -14.84 2.68 -6.84
CA VAL A 57 -15.58 1.45 -6.52
C VAL A 57 -15.34 1.04 -5.06
N ARG A 58 -16.41 0.76 -4.31
CA ARG A 58 -16.36 0.34 -2.89
C ARG A 58 -17.20 -0.91 -2.67
N LEU A 59 -16.78 -1.74 -1.71
CA LEU A 59 -17.61 -2.83 -1.21
C LEU A 59 -18.88 -2.27 -0.54
N GLY A 60 -20.02 -2.92 -0.74
CA GLY A 60 -21.33 -2.52 -0.25
C GLY A 60 -22.10 -1.54 -1.14
N MET A 61 -21.49 -1.01 -2.20
CA MET A 61 -22.22 -0.21 -3.19
C MET A 61 -23.30 -1.05 -3.88
N THR A 62 -24.47 -0.47 -4.08
CA THR A 62 -25.50 -1.02 -4.96
C THR A 62 -25.04 -1.02 -6.42
N THR A 63 -25.65 -1.84 -7.27
CA THR A 63 -25.38 -1.82 -8.73
C THR A 63 -25.53 -0.42 -9.33
N ALA A 64 -26.53 0.35 -8.91
CA ALA A 64 -26.75 1.72 -9.37
C ALA A 64 -25.63 2.68 -8.91
N GLU A 65 -25.11 2.50 -7.69
CA GLU A 65 -23.95 3.25 -7.21
C GLU A 65 -22.69 2.93 -8.01
N LEU A 66 -22.43 1.65 -8.26
CA LEU A 66 -21.31 1.20 -9.09
C LEU A 66 -21.36 1.86 -10.47
N GLN A 67 -22.51 1.80 -11.15
CA GLN A 67 -22.69 2.43 -12.47
C GLN A 67 -22.43 3.94 -12.43
N ARG A 68 -22.92 4.63 -11.38
CA ARG A 68 -22.69 6.08 -11.21
C ARG A 68 -21.22 6.46 -11.02
N THR A 69 -20.36 5.56 -10.56
CA THR A 69 -18.91 5.83 -10.50
C THR A 69 -18.30 6.03 -11.89
N GLY A 70 -18.92 5.46 -12.92
CA GLY A 70 -18.35 5.40 -14.27
C GLY A 70 -17.16 4.44 -14.42
N GLU A 71 -16.72 3.77 -13.35
CA GLU A 71 -15.52 2.92 -13.33
C GLU A 71 -15.79 1.43 -13.61
N VAL A 72 -17.07 1.02 -13.59
CA VAL A 72 -17.49 -0.33 -13.99
C VAL A 72 -17.97 -0.37 -15.44
N GLY A 73 -17.66 -1.46 -16.13
CA GLY A 73 -18.06 -1.76 -17.49
C GLY A 73 -19.25 -2.70 -17.57
N GLU A 74 -19.29 -3.46 -18.66
CA GLU A 74 -20.31 -4.46 -18.91
C GLU A 74 -20.24 -5.62 -17.91
N VAL A 75 -21.28 -6.44 -17.90
CA VAL A 75 -21.27 -7.71 -17.19
C VAL A 75 -20.28 -8.64 -17.89
N ALA A 76 -19.32 -9.18 -17.14
CA ALA A 76 -18.36 -10.14 -17.64
C ALA A 76 -19.03 -11.50 -17.88
N ASP A 77 -18.69 -12.14 -19.01
CA ASP A 77 -19.20 -13.45 -19.37
C ASP A 77 -18.48 -14.55 -18.56
N MET A 78 -19.02 -14.85 -17.39
CA MET A 78 -18.53 -15.89 -16.47
C MET A 78 -19.71 -16.72 -15.97
N PRO A 79 -20.20 -17.68 -16.77
CA PRO A 79 -21.42 -18.43 -16.46
C PRO A 79 -21.31 -19.31 -15.21
N GLU A 80 -20.09 -19.69 -14.80
CA GLU A 80 -19.83 -20.44 -13.57
C GLU A 80 -19.68 -19.56 -12.31
N ALA A 81 -19.73 -18.23 -12.44
CA ALA A 81 -19.61 -17.34 -11.29
C ALA A 81 -20.88 -17.37 -10.41
N SER A 82 -20.69 -17.39 -9.10
CA SER A 82 -21.78 -17.28 -8.12
C SER A 82 -22.33 -15.86 -7.96
N CYS A 83 -21.66 -14.86 -8.55
CA CYS A 83 -22.03 -13.45 -8.54
C CYS A 83 -22.27 -12.93 -9.96
N VAL A 84 -22.99 -11.81 -10.05
CA VAL A 84 -22.97 -10.97 -11.26
C VAL A 84 -21.68 -10.18 -11.26
N MET A 85 -20.90 -10.31 -12.32
CA MET A 85 -19.54 -9.76 -12.38
C MET A 85 -19.53 -8.57 -13.32
N HIS A 86 -19.08 -7.40 -12.87
CA HIS A 86 -18.88 -6.25 -13.75
C HIS A 86 -17.39 -6.00 -13.96
N GLU A 87 -16.98 -5.82 -15.21
CA GLU A 87 -15.58 -5.50 -15.52
C GLU A 87 -15.16 -4.15 -14.92
N LEU A 88 -13.90 -4.03 -14.52
CA LEU A 88 -13.32 -2.75 -14.11
C LEU A 88 -12.67 -2.06 -15.32
N LYS A 89 -12.94 -0.76 -15.51
CA LYS A 89 -12.37 -0.01 -16.64
C LYS A 89 -10.91 0.41 -16.45
N ARG A 90 -10.47 0.53 -15.18
CA ARG A 90 -9.16 1.08 -14.81
C ARG A 90 -8.08 0.03 -14.55
N ALA A 91 -8.47 -1.24 -14.49
CA ALA A 91 -7.57 -2.36 -14.25
C ALA A 91 -8.16 -3.63 -14.84
N LYS A 92 -7.31 -4.61 -15.16
CA LYS A 92 -7.79 -5.94 -15.53
C LYS A 92 -8.38 -6.58 -14.28
N GLY A 93 -9.68 -6.87 -14.29
CA GLY A 93 -10.38 -7.37 -13.12
C GLY A 93 -11.86 -7.08 -13.16
N TRP A 94 -12.53 -7.35 -12.05
CA TRP A 94 -13.98 -7.23 -11.92
C TRP A 94 -14.40 -6.86 -10.49
N VAL A 95 -15.64 -6.40 -10.37
CA VAL A 95 -16.38 -6.31 -9.10
C VAL A 95 -17.52 -7.32 -9.13
N GLY A 96 -17.60 -8.14 -8.10
CA GLY A 96 -18.65 -9.14 -7.89
C GLY A 96 -19.80 -8.54 -7.11
N VAL A 97 -21.01 -8.72 -7.65
CA VAL A 97 -22.26 -8.24 -7.08
C VAL A 97 -23.14 -9.43 -6.71
N ASP A 98 -23.46 -9.53 -5.43
CA ASP A 98 -24.43 -10.49 -4.88
C ASP A 98 -25.63 -9.73 -4.33
N ALA A 99 -26.84 -10.23 -4.58
CA ALA A 99 -28.10 -9.61 -4.17
C ALA A 99 -28.19 -8.08 -4.46
N GLY A 100 -27.56 -7.60 -5.54
CA GLY A 100 -27.54 -6.20 -5.94
C GLY A 100 -26.52 -5.30 -5.21
N VAL A 101 -25.63 -5.86 -4.40
CA VAL A 101 -24.56 -5.14 -3.69
C VAL A 101 -23.16 -5.69 -4.01
N ALA A 102 -22.17 -4.80 -4.11
CA ALA A 102 -20.77 -5.16 -4.33
C ALA A 102 -20.21 -5.90 -3.11
N VAL A 103 -19.74 -7.13 -3.29
CA VAL A 103 -19.22 -7.97 -2.21
C VAL A 103 -17.75 -8.36 -2.36
N GLU A 104 -17.22 -8.19 -3.58
CA GLU A 104 -15.86 -8.58 -3.91
C GLU A 104 -15.29 -7.69 -5.02
N ILE A 105 -14.00 -7.38 -4.94
CA ILE A 105 -13.24 -6.73 -6.01
C ILE A 105 -12.01 -7.60 -6.26
N TRP A 106 -11.84 -8.04 -7.51
CA TRP A 106 -10.71 -8.84 -7.94
C TRP A 106 -9.96 -8.17 -9.07
N LEU A 107 -8.63 -8.18 -8.98
CA LEU A 107 -7.73 -7.60 -9.94
C LEU A 107 -6.72 -8.65 -10.40
N GLU A 108 -6.43 -8.66 -11.69
CA GLU A 108 -5.47 -9.55 -12.36
C GLU A 108 -4.30 -8.79 -12.99
N GLY A 109 -4.32 -7.45 -12.92
CA GLY A 109 -3.27 -6.60 -13.44
C GLY A 109 -3.56 -5.11 -13.28
N GLY A 110 -2.54 -4.28 -13.40
CA GLY A 110 -2.70 -2.82 -13.51
C GLY A 110 -2.99 -2.10 -12.20
N ALA A 111 -2.66 -2.69 -11.06
CA ALA A 111 -2.82 -2.06 -9.75
C ALA A 111 -1.71 -2.46 -8.76
N ARG A 112 -1.71 -1.78 -7.61
CA ARG A 112 -0.89 -2.13 -6.45
C ARG A 112 -1.69 -1.98 -5.16
N THR A 113 -1.24 -2.58 -4.07
CA THR A 113 -1.78 -2.27 -2.75
C THR A 113 -1.29 -0.91 -2.24
N ALA A 114 -1.94 -0.38 -1.20
CA ALA A 114 -1.51 0.86 -0.54
C ALA A 114 -0.05 0.78 -0.05
N ASP A 115 0.36 -0.39 0.46
CA ASP A 115 1.71 -0.66 0.97
C ASP A 115 2.72 -1.03 -0.14
N GLY A 116 2.27 -1.03 -1.39
CA GLY A 116 3.13 -1.11 -2.57
C GLY A 116 3.42 -2.52 -3.09
N LEU A 117 2.62 -3.53 -2.72
CA LEU A 117 2.67 -4.85 -3.36
C LEU A 117 2.09 -4.75 -4.78
N ARG A 118 2.78 -5.28 -5.78
CA ARG A 118 2.43 -5.17 -7.21
C ARG A 118 2.27 -6.54 -7.85
N PHE A 119 1.50 -6.61 -8.93
CA PHE A 119 1.53 -7.77 -9.82
C PHE A 119 2.96 -8.02 -10.32
N GLY A 120 3.38 -9.28 -10.36
CA GLY A 120 4.77 -9.63 -10.63
C GLY A 120 5.62 -9.89 -9.39
N ASP A 121 5.23 -9.37 -8.22
CA ASP A 121 6.01 -9.54 -6.99
C ASP A 121 6.04 -11.00 -6.50
N SER A 122 7.12 -11.38 -5.83
CA SER A 122 7.31 -12.70 -5.25
C SER A 122 6.55 -12.91 -3.93
N ARG A 123 6.41 -14.18 -3.51
CA ARG A 123 5.88 -14.49 -2.18
C ARG A 123 6.79 -13.96 -1.07
N GLU A 124 8.10 -13.95 -1.30
CA GLU A 124 9.06 -13.33 -0.37
C GLU A 124 8.76 -11.84 -0.22
N ARG A 125 8.60 -11.11 -1.33
CA ARG A 125 8.22 -9.70 -1.31
C ARG A 125 6.89 -9.48 -0.61
N MET A 126 5.89 -10.31 -0.90
CA MET A 126 4.60 -10.25 -0.20
C MET A 126 4.75 -10.44 1.30
N ARG A 127 5.53 -11.42 1.77
CA ARG A 127 5.75 -11.63 3.21
C ARG A 127 6.55 -10.49 3.86
N ALA A 128 7.41 -9.81 3.10
CA ALA A 128 8.09 -8.62 3.57
C ALA A 128 7.14 -7.42 3.73
N VAL A 129 6.18 -7.25 2.81
CA VAL A 129 5.14 -6.19 2.89
C VAL A 129 4.05 -6.55 3.91
N TYR A 130 3.66 -7.81 3.97
CA TYR A 130 2.59 -8.34 4.81
C TYR A 130 3.05 -9.55 5.64
N PRO A 131 3.76 -9.34 6.76
CA PRO A 131 4.26 -10.43 7.60
C PRO A 131 3.17 -11.28 8.24
N GLN A 132 1.94 -10.77 8.30
CA GLN A 132 0.78 -11.43 8.91
C GLN A 132 -0.09 -12.20 7.89
N VAL A 133 0.33 -12.28 6.63
CA VAL A 133 -0.42 -13.01 5.60
C VAL A 133 -0.48 -14.51 5.94
N VAL A 134 -1.67 -15.09 5.83
CA VAL A 134 -1.93 -16.51 6.08
C VAL A 134 -2.15 -17.22 4.75
N MET A 135 -1.59 -18.42 4.58
CA MET A 135 -1.85 -19.26 3.42
C MET A 135 -2.96 -20.27 3.76
N ASP A 136 -3.98 -20.37 2.90
CA ASP A 136 -5.03 -21.39 2.96
C ASP A 136 -5.14 -22.13 1.61
N GLN A 137 -6.12 -23.03 1.47
CA GLN A 137 -6.28 -23.82 0.23
C GLN A 137 -6.64 -22.99 -1.02
N HIS A 138 -7.01 -21.70 -0.86
CA HIS A 138 -7.43 -20.81 -1.93
C HIS A 138 -6.40 -19.70 -2.24
N GLY A 139 -5.32 -19.62 -1.48
CA GLY A 139 -4.23 -18.67 -1.71
C GLY A 139 -3.71 -18.04 -0.43
N PHE A 140 -3.36 -16.77 -0.51
CA PHE A 140 -2.86 -15.99 0.63
C PHE A 140 -3.88 -14.95 1.05
N THR A 141 -4.14 -14.82 2.34
CA THR A 141 -5.14 -13.91 2.89
C THR A 141 -4.57 -13.04 4.00
N LEU A 142 -5.09 -11.81 4.09
CA LEU A 142 -4.73 -10.86 5.14
C LEU A 142 -5.98 -10.15 5.62
N ALA A 143 -6.23 -10.16 6.94
CA ALA A 143 -7.30 -9.36 7.52
C ALA A 143 -7.02 -7.86 7.34
N ALA A 144 -8.00 -7.11 6.87
CA ALA A 144 -7.88 -5.70 6.52
C ALA A 144 -9.01 -4.87 7.17
N GLY A 145 -9.24 -5.10 8.46
CA GLY A 145 -10.35 -4.54 9.22
C GLY A 145 -11.19 -5.63 9.88
N SER A 146 -12.38 -5.27 10.38
CA SER A 146 -13.27 -6.21 11.08
C SER A 146 -14.02 -7.16 10.15
N ASP A 147 -14.29 -6.76 8.91
CA ASP A 147 -15.09 -7.54 7.94
C ASP A 147 -14.57 -7.40 6.50
N VAL A 148 -13.28 -7.10 6.34
CA VAL A 148 -12.62 -7.06 5.02
C VAL A 148 -11.36 -7.89 5.09
N ARG A 149 -11.09 -8.61 4.00
CA ARG A 149 -9.90 -9.41 3.81
C ARG A 149 -9.31 -9.10 2.45
N TYR A 150 -7.99 -8.94 2.39
CA TYR A 150 -7.25 -9.10 1.15
C TYR A 150 -7.09 -10.57 0.83
N PHE A 151 -7.16 -10.90 -0.45
CA PHE A 151 -6.77 -12.19 -0.97
C PHE A 151 -5.80 -12.01 -2.13
N PHE A 152 -4.77 -12.86 -2.17
CA PHE A 152 -3.67 -12.80 -3.12
C PHE A 152 -3.47 -14.19 -3.75
N TYR A 153 -3.29 -14.22 -5.06
CA TYR A 153 -3.15 -15.45 -5.83
C TYR A 153 -1.87 -15.50 -6.64
N PHE A 154 -1.23 -16.65 -6.55
CA PHE A 154 -0.02 -17.02 -7.27
C PHE A 154 -0.37 -18.27 -8.08
N VAL A 155 -0.09 -18.27 -9.39
CA VAL A 155 -0.30 -19.46 -10.22
C VAL A 155 0.46 -20.65 -9.62
N SER A 156 -0.21 -21.79 -9.45
CA SER A 156 0.32 -23.00 -8.81
C SER A 156 1.68 -23.42 -9.38
N ALA A 157 2.69 -23.45 -8.51
CA ALA A 157 4.15 -23.62 -8.75
C ALA A 157 4.96 -22.35 -9.10
N GLY A 158 4.32 -21.23 -9.47
CA GLY A 158 4.99 -19.95 -9.71
C GLY A 158 5.19 -19.12 -8.43
N ASP A 159 6.20 -18.24 -8.44
CA ASP A 159 6.50 -17.29 -7.36
C ASP A 159 6.16 -15.86 -7.81
N THR A 160 5.03 -15.70 -8.50
CA THR A 160 4.62 -14.42 -9.08
C THR A 160 3.18 -14.12 -8.72
N LEU A 161 2.94 -12.94 -8.14
CA LEU A 161 1.60 -12.45 -7.83
C LEU A 161 0.87 -12.16 -9.14
N THR A 162 -0.27 -12.84 -9.32
CA THR A 162 -1.08 -12.79 -10.55
C THR A 162 -2.51 -12.32 -10.29
N GLY A 163 -2.97 -12.41 -9.05
CA GLY A 163 -4.28 -11.94 -8.63
C GLY A 163 -4.21 -11.26 -7.27
N MET A 164 -4.93 -10.16 -7.09
CA MET A 164 -5.17 -9.58 -5.77
C MET A 164 -6.58 -9.01 -5.70
N GLY A 165 -7.19 -9.08 -4.52
CA GLY A 165 -8.52 -8.52 -4.33
C GLY A 165 -8.87 -8.30 -2.88
N ILE A 166 -10.07 -7.77 -2.69
CA ILE A 166 -10.71 -7.63 -1.37
C ILE A 166 -12.10 -8.24 -1.41
N ASN A 167 -12.52 -8.85 -0.31
CA ASN A 167 -13.89 -9.29 -0.11
C ASN A 167 -14.33 -9.15 1.35
N ARG A 168 -15.64 -9.32 1.55
CA ARG A 168 -16.22 -9.56 2.88
C ARG A 168 -16.34 -11.06 3.11
N PRO A 169 -15.62 -11.66 4.08
CA PRO A 169 -15.65 -13.11 4.29
C PRO A 169 -17.04 -13.69 4.61
N THR A 170 -17.98 -12.87 5.07
CA THR A 170 -19.35 -13.29 5.39
C THR A 170 -20.32 -13.20 4.22
N THR A 171 -20.03 -12.37 3.20
CA THR A 171 -20.93 -12.08 2.07
C THR A 171 -20.28 -12.17 0.69
N GLY A 172 -19.05 -12.68 0.56
CA GLY A 172 -18.36 -12.81 -0.73
C GLY A 172 -19.10 -13.75 -1.71
N CYS A 173 -18.68 -13.74 -2.96
CA CYS A 173 -19.26 -14.57 -4.02
C CYS A 173 -19.12 -16.05 -3.67
N ARG A 174 -20.24 -16.73 -3.38
CA ARG A 174 -20.29 -18.12 -2.91
C ARG A 174 -21.40 -18.91 -3.58
#